data_AF-Q0AG30-F1
#
_entry.id   AF-Q0AG30-F1
#
_cell.length_a   1.000
_cell.length_b   1.000
_cell.length_c   1.000
_cell.angle_alpha   90.00
_cell.angle_beta   90.00
_cell.angle_gamma   90.00
#
_symmetry.space_group_name_H-M   'P 1'
#
loop_
_entity.id
_entity.type
_entity.pdbx_description
1 polymer ?
#
loop_
_entity_poly.entity_id
_entity_poly.type
_entity_poly.pdbx_seq_one_letter_code
_entity_poly.pdbx_strand_id
1 'polypeptide(L)' 'MIDKTVTMLHIRKAGMCSRGTRDFFLHHGLDWGLFLKQGIEAEKLAATGDAMALQVVKIAREEDGQL' A
#
# COMPACT_ATOMS: atom_id res chain seq x y z
N MET A 1 -4.25 -8.26 16.01
CA MET A 1 -4.78 -7.81 14.71
C MET A 1 -3.83 -8.35 13.66
N ILE A 2 -4.33 -8.93 12.56
CA ILE A 2 -3.45 -9.41 11.49
C ILE A 2 -3.19 -8.22 10.58
N ASP A 3 -1.97 -7.70 10.61
CA ASP A 3 -1.56 -6.61 9.72
C ASP A 3 -1.51 -7.12 8.29
N LYS A 4 -2.33 -6.52 7.42
CA LYS A 4 -2.50 -6.97 6.05
C LYS A 4 -1.37 -6.45 5.17
N THR A 5 -0.81 -7.31 4.32
CA THR A 5 0.23 -6.91 3.38
C THR A 5 -0.37 -6.23 2.16
N VAL A 6 0.00 -4.98 1.93
CA VAL A 6 -0.28 -4.23 0.72
C VAL A 6 0.74 -4.59 -0.36
N THR A 7 0.27 -4.87 -1.57
CA THR A 7 1.11 -5.19 -2.73
C THR A 7 0.77 -4.30 -3.93
N MET A 8 1.55 -4.43 -5.01
CA MET A 8 1.28 -3.74 -6.28
C MET A 8 -0.10 -4.04 -6.89
N LEU A 9 -0.73 -5.17 -6.54
CA LEU A 9 -2.09 -5.48 -6.97
C LEU A 9 -3.09 -4.47 -6.38
N HIS A 10 -3.01 -4.22 -5.07
CA HIS A 10 -3.88 -3.27 -4.38
C HIS A 10 -3.64 -1.84 -4.87
N ILE A 11 -2.38 -1.46 -5.10
CA ILE A 11 -2.02 -0.16 -5.70
C ILE A 11 -2.72 0.04 -7.05
N ARG A 12 -2.66 -0.97 -7.94
CA ARG A 12 -3.30 -0.89 -9.26
C ARG A 12 -4.82 -0.84 -9.17
N LYS A 13 -5.42 -1.61 -8.26
CA LYS A 13 -6.87 -1.58 -8.00
C LYS A 13 -7.35 -0.25 -7.42
N ALA A 14 -6.49 0.45 -6.68
CA ALA A 14 -6.72 1.81 -6.23
C ALA A 14 -6.63 2.87 -7.35
N GLY A 15 -6.31 2.47 -8.58
CA GLY A 15 -6.13 3.41 -9.70
C GLY A 15 -4.79 4.16 -9.67
N MET A 16 -3.85 3.73 -8.82
CA MET A 16 -2.56 4.40 -8.64
C MET A 16 -1.52 3.87 -9.64
N CYS A 17 -0.66 4.77 -10.12
CA CYS A 17 0.43 4.41 -11.04
C CYS A 17 1.71 4.05 -10.27
N SER A 18 2.56 3.20 -10.87
CA SER A 18 3.82 2.76 -10.27
C SER A 18 4.79 3.92 -10.01
N ARG A 19 4.79 4.94 -10.87
CA ARG A 19 5.62 6.13 -10.72
C ARG A 19 5.23 6.95 -9.50
N GLY A 20 3.95 7.32 -9.39
CA GLY A 20 3.45 8.08 -8.24
C GLY A 20 3.60 7.32 -6.93
N THR A 21 3.39 6.01 -6.96
CA THR A 21 3.61 5.16 -5.78
C THR A 21 5.09 5.15 -5.38
N ARG A 22 6.03 5.04 -6.34
CA ARG A 22 7.45 5.12 -6.03
C ARG A 22 7.83 6.47 -5.42
N ASP A 23 7.34 7.56 -5.99
CA ASP A 23 7.61 8.91 -5.49
C ASP A 23 7.05 9.10 -4.07
N PHE A 24 5.86 8.57 -3.79
CA PHE A 24 5.27 8.51 -2.45
C PHE A 24 6.18 7.75 -1.46
N PHE A 25 6.64 6.55 -1.83
CA PHE A 25 7.52 5.76 -0.98
C PHE A 25 8.81 6.51 -0.64
N LEU A 26 9.43 7.16 -1.63
CA LEU A 26 10.62 7.98 -1.42
C LEU A 26 10.35 9.18 -0.49
N HIS A 27 9.20 9.85 -0.65
CA HIS A 27 8.83 11.01 0.17
C HIS A 27 8.59 10.63 1.65
N HIS A 28 7.99 9.46 1.89
CA HIS A 28 7.69 8.97 3.23
C HIS A 28 8.81 8.10 3.84
N GLY A 29 9.98 8.00 3.20
CA GLY A 29 11.10 7.19 3.69
C GLY A 29 10.83 5.68 3.70
N LEU A 30 9.90 5.23 2.87
CA LEU A 30 9.54 3.82 2.71
C LEU A 30 10.40 3.16 1.63
N ASP A 31 10.76 1.89 1.83
CA ASP A 31 11.59 1.14 0.89
C ASP A 31 10.75 0.58 -0.27
N TRP A 32 10.86 1.23 -1.43
CA TRP A 32 10.24 0.80 -2.68
C TRP A 32 10.73 -0.58 -3.16
N GLY A 33 12.02 -0.88 -3.00
CA GLY A 33 12.60 -2.15 -3.43
C GLY A 33 12.12 -3.32 -2.58
N LEU A 34 11.99 -3.10 -1.28
CA LEU A 34 11.41 -4.07 -0.36
C LEU A 34 9.92 -4.30 -0.65
N PHE A 35 9.18 -3.21 -0.88
CA PHE A 35 7.76 -3.28 -1.24
C PHE A 35 7.49 -4.12 -2.50
N LEU A 36 8.33 -4.03 -3.53
CA LEU A 36 8.17 -4.85 -4.73
C LEU A 36 8.41 -6.34 -4.49
N LYS A 37 9.24 -6.70 -3.51
CA LYS A 37 9.60 -8.11 -3.22
C LYS A 37 8.59 -8.78 -2.28
N GLN A 38 8.17 -8.08 -1.22
CA GLN A 38 7.36 -8.66 -0.14
C GLN A 38 6.10 -7.87 0.21
N GLY A 39 5.87 -6.71 -0.42
CA GLY A 39 4.83 -5.78 -0.02
C GLY A 39 5.20 -4.95 1.21
N ILE A 40 4.22 -4.26 1.77
CA ILE A 40 4.35 -3.46 2.99
C ILE A 40 3.12 -3.67 3.88
N GLU A 41 3.28 -3.62 5.19
CA GLU A 41 2.15 -3.67 6.12
C GLU A 41 1.18 -2.50 5.90
N ALA A 42 -0.11 -2.79 5.91
CA ALA A 42 -1.18 -1.82 5.77
C ALA A 42 -1.14 -0.75 6.87
N GLU A 43 -0.72 -1.10 8.09
CA GLU A 43 -0.56 -0.13 9.17
C GLU A 43 0.56 0.88 8.88
N LYS A 44 1.69 0.44 8.32
CA LYS A 44 2.79 1.34 7.92
C LYS A 44 2.34 2.33 6.85
N LEU A 45 1.52 1.89 5.89
CA LEU A 45 0.90 2.79 4.90
C LEU A 45 -0.11 3.73 5.54
N ALA A 46 -0.97 3.24 6.44
CA ALA A 46 -1.99 4.05 7.11
C ALA A 46 -1.37 5.11 8.05
N ALA A 47 -0.24 4.80 8.67
CA ALA A 47 0.49 5.71 9.55
C ALA A 47 1.04 6.95 8.83
N THR A 48 1.15 6.92 7.50
CA THR A 48 1.54 8.11 6.70
C THR A 48 0.48 9.22 6.75
N GLY A 49 -0.77 8.89 7.10
CA GLY A 49 -1.90 9.83 7.11
C GLY A 49 -2.35 10.31 5.73
N ASP A 50 -1.75 9.78 4.66
CA ASP A 50 -2.05 10.19 3.30
C ASP A 50 -3.38 9.57 2.80
N ALA A 51 -4.22 10.40 2.19
CA ALA A 51 -5.54 9.98 1.73
C ALA A 51 -5.48 8.87 0.66
N MET A 52 -4.49 8.91 -0.24
CA MET A 52 -4.30 7.89 -1.27
C MET A 52 -3.79 6.59 -0.65
N ALA A 53 -2.86 6.66 0.31
CA ALA A 53 -2.39 5.49 1.04
C ALA A 53 -3.53 4.80 1.81
N LEU A 54 -4.41 5.57 2.45
CA LEU A 54 -5.58 5.04 3.15
C LEU A 54 -6.56 4.35 2.20
N GLN A 55 -6.75 4.87 0.99
CA GLN A 55 -7.58 4.22 -0.04
C GLN A 55 -7.01 2.86 -0.44
N VAL A 56 -5.69 2.76 -0.62
CA VAL A 56 -5.01 1.49 -0.94
C VAL A 56 -5.17 0.50 0.21
N VAL A 57 -4.99 0.94 1.45
CA VAL A 57 -5.18 0.12 2.66
C VAL A 57 -6.60 -0.41 2.75
N LYS A 58 -7.60 0.42 2.42
CA LYS A 58 -9.00 0.00 2.39
C LYS A 58 -9.22 -1.14 1.39
N ILE A 59 -8.72 -1.00 0.16
CA ILE A 59 -8.84 -2.04 -0.88
C ILE A 59 -8.15 -3.33 -0.45
N ALA A 60 -6.94 -3.24 0.11
CA ALA A 60 -6.21 -4.40 0.62
C ALA A 60 -6.97 -5.15 1.73
N ARG A 61 -7.74 -4.42 2.55
CA ARG A 61 -8.57 -5.00 3.61
C ARG A 61 -9.87 -5.62 3.09
N GLU A 62 -10.50 -4.99 2.11
CA GLU A 62 -11.76 -5.48 1.51
C GLU A 62 -11.55 -6.76 0.70
N GLU A 63 -10.44 -6.85 -0.02
CA GLU A 63 -10.14 -7.95 -0.93
C GLU A 63 -9.81 -9.27 -0.21
N ASP A 64 -9.19 -9.17 0.97
CA ASP A 64 -8.85 -10.33 1.81
C ASP A 64 -10.03 -10.77 2.70
N GLY A 65 -11.14 -10.00 2.72
CA GLY A 65 -12.40 -10.35 3.35
C GLY A 65 -13.35 -11.15 2.43
N GLN A 66 -12.92 -11.48 1.22
CA GLN A 66 -13.71 -12.18 0.19
C GLN A 66 -13.22 -13.61 -0.11
N LEU A 67 -12.50 -14.26 0.82
CA LEU A 67 -12.08 -15.66 0.72
C LEU A 67 -12.72 -16.54 1.81
#